data_AF-A0A7C9EEA1-F1
#
_entry.id   AF-A0A7C9EEA1-F1
#
_cell.length_a   1.000
_cell.length_b   1.000
_cell.length_c   1.000
_cell.angle_alpha   90.00
_cell.angle_beta   90.00
_cell.angle_gamma   90.00
#
_symmetry.space_group_name_H-M   'P 1'
#
loop_
_entity.id
_entity.type
_entity.pdbx_description
1 polymer ?
#
loop_
_entity_poly.entity_id
_entity_poly.type
_entity_poly.pdbx_seq_one_letter_code
_entity_poly.pdbx_strand_id
1 'polypeptide(L)'
;TRPERVDDWLINEMLRASYDPGSAELLESVFSFNLSIPLNHLLSRMKDKVLLIQGMRDPIANSSSRLAMVREHCDGIVIKEIDAGHCPHDEHPEIVNPIICEWIA
;
A
#
# COMPACT_ATOMS: atom_id res chain seq x y z
N THR A 1 -0.81 -11.83 -11.51
CA THR A 1 -0.69 -12.44 -10.17
C THR A 1 0.32 -13.57 -10.21
N ARG A 2 0.96 -13.87 -9.07
CA ARG A 2 2.04 -14.86 -8.94
C ARG A 2 1.69 -15.96 -7.93
N PRO A 3 0.68 -16.81 -8.20
CA PRO A 3 0.22 -17.82 -7.24
C PRO A 3 1.31 -18.82 -6.85
N GLU A 4 2.32 -19.03 -7.71
CA GLU A 4 3.47 -19.89 -7.43
C GLU A 4 4.36 -19.38 -6.29
N ARG A 5 4.20 -18.11 -5.89
CA ARG A 5 4.94 -17.49 -4.78
C ARG A 5 4.27 -17.72 -3.42
N VAL A 6 3.09 -18.33 -3.40
CA VAL A 6 2.39 -18.70 -2.16
C VAL A 6 2.93 -20.03 -1.68
N ASP A 7 4.15 -20.00 -1.13
CA ASP A 7 4.84 -21.17 -0.61
C ASP A 7 4.50 -21.46 0.86
N ASP A 8 4.94 -22.62 1.35
CA ASP A 8 4.70 -23.05 2.73
C ASP A 8 5.27 -22.07 3.75
N TRP A 9 6.37 -21.39 3.44
CA TRP A 9 6.97 -20.43 4.36
C TRP A 9 6.05 -19.22 4.54
N LEU A 10 5.55 -18.64 3.44
CA LEU A 10 4.62 -17.51 3.49
C LEU A 10 3.32 -17.90 4.20
N ILE A 11 2.75 -19.07 3.88
CA ILE A 11 1.53 -19.57 4.53
C ILE A 11 1.76 -19.72 6.03
N ASN A 12 2.88 -20.33 6.45
CA ASN A 12 3.17 -20.53 7.86
C ASN A 12 3.40 -19.21 8.61
N GLU A 13 4.05 -18.21 8.01
CA GLU A 13 4.21 -16.89 8.63
C GLU A 13 2.89 -16.14 8.77
N MET A 14 2.02 -16.19 7.75
CA MET A 14 0.68 -15.62 7.83
C MET A 14 -0.16 -16.30 8.92
N LEU A 15 -0.12 -17.63 9.00
CA LEU A 15 -0.81 -18.39 10.04
C LEU A 15 -0.28 -18.05 11.43
N ARG A 16 1.05 -18.04 11.62
CA ARG A 16 1.68 -17.68 12.89
C ARG A 16 1.19 -16.32 13.37
N ALA A 17 1.24 -15.29 12.52
CA ALA A 17 0.77 -13.95 12.85
C ALA A 17 -0.74 -13.90 13.15
N SER A 18 -1.55 -14.75 12.49
CA SER A 18 -2.97 -14.83 12.77
C SER A 18 -3.31 -15.35 14.18
N TYR A 19 -2.39 -16.07 14.83
CA TYR A 19 -2.55 -16.55 16.21
C TYR A 19 -2.07 -15.56 17.28
N ASP A 20 -1.47 -14.44 16.89
CA ASP A 20 -1.03 -13.43 17.85
C ASP A 20 -2.26 -12.83 18.57
N PRO A 21 -2.21 -12.65 19.91
CA PRO A 21 -3.34 -12.06 20.64
C PRO A 21 -3.71 -10.68 20.08
N GLY A 22 -5.00 -10.48 19.77
CA GLY A 22 -5.50 -9.24 19.19
C GLY A 22 -5.55 -9.22 17.65
N SER A 23 -5.19 -10.30 16.96
CA SER A 23 -5.16 -10.37 15.50
C SER A 23 -6.55 -10.14 14.85
N ALA A 24 -7.60 -10.70 15.47
CA ALA A 24 -8.97 -10.54 14.98
C ALA A 24 -9.46 -9.10 15.14
N GLU A 25 -9.19 -8.47 16.27
CA GLU A 25 -9.51 -7.08 16.57
C GLU A 25 -8.73 -6.13 15.64
N LEU A 26 -7.46 -6.44 15.35
CA LEU A 26 -6.66 -5.69 14.38
C LEU A 26 -7.29 -5.77 12.99
N LEU A 27 -7.72 -6.95 12.54
CA LEU A 27 -8.38 -7.11 11.25
C LEU A 27 -9.72 -6.38 11.20
N GLU A 28 -10.53 -6.46 12.26
CA GLU A 28 -11.78 -5.70 12.38
C GLU A 28 -11.53 -4.19 12.32
N SER A 29 -10.44 -3.72 12.94
CA SER A 29 -10.06 -2.30 12.93
C SER A 29 -9.84 -1.78 11.51
N VAL A 30 -9.32 -2.58 10.59
CA VAL A 30 -9.07 -2.15 9.19
C VAL A 30 -10.37 -1.71 8.50
N PHE A 31 -11.49 -2.36 8.83
CA PHE A 31 -12.80 -2.06 8.24
C PHE A 31 -13.61 -1.04 9.04
N SER A 32 -13.34 -0.91 10.33
CA SER A 32 -14.04 0.01 11.24
C SER A 32 -13.27 1.29 11.52
N PHE A 33 -12.07 1.46 10.96
CA PHE A 33 -11.20 2.60 11.20
C PHE A 33 -11.86 3.90 10.76
N ASN A 34 -12.17 4.75 11.74
CA ASN A 34 -12.67 6.09 11.49
C ASN A 34 -11.56 7.10 11.74
N LEU A 35 -11.08 7.71 10.66
CA LEU A 35 -10.10 8.78 10.74
C LEU A 35 -10.70 9.98 11.49
N SER A 36 -10.15 10.31 12.66
CA SER A 36 -10.55 11.51 13.40
C SER A 36 -10.20 12.82 12.66
N ILE A 37 -9.34 12.74 11.65
CA ILE A 37 -8.89 13.84 10.81
C ILE A 37 -8.96 13.42 9.34
N PRO A 38 -9.56 14.22 8.44
CA PRO A 38 -9.63 13.90 7.02
C PRO A 38 -8.25 13.68 6.38
N LEU A 39 -8.16 12.71 5.47
CA LEU A 39 -6.91 12.33 4.83
C LEU A 39 -6.24 13.47 4.06
N ASN A 40 -7.01 14.28 3.33
CA ASN A 40 -6.50 15.46 2.63
C ASN A 40 -5.82 16.47 3.58
N HIS A 41 -6.33 16.63 4.78
CA HIS A 41 -5.72 17.47 5.80
C HIS A 41 -4.36 16.92 6.24
N LEU A 42 -4.24 15.60 6.39
CA LEU A 42 -2.95 14.95 6.69
C LEU A 42 -1.96 15.12 5.54
N LEU A 43 -2.40 14.91 4.29
CA LEU A 43 -1.56 15.03 3.10
C LEU A 43 -1.01 16.45 2.92
N SER A 44 -1.82 17.49 3.16
CA SER A 44 -1.39 18.89 3.04
C SER A 44 -0.27 19.29 4.02
N ARG A 45 -0.09 18.50 5.08
CA ARG A 45 0.97 18.69 6.08
C ARG A 45 2.27 18.00 5.69
N MET A 46 2.28 17.09 4.72
CA MET A 46 3.50 16.49 4.21
C MET A 46 4.23 17.50 3.33
N LYS A 47 5.35 18.02 3.84
CA LYS A 47 6.18 19.04 3.15
C LYS A 47 7.39 18.44 2.45
N ASP A 48 7.81 17.26 2.88
CA ASP A 48 8.92 16.55 2.27
C ASP A 48 8.47 15.71 1.07
N LYS A 49 9.45 15.15 0.36
CA LYS A 49 9.22 14.25 -0.76
C LYS A 49 8.53 12.96 -0.28
N VAL A 50 7.42 12.61 -0.91
CA VAL A 50 6.66 11.38 -0.63
C VAL A 50 6.63 10.52 -1.88
N LEU A 51 7.02 9.25 -1.79
CA LEU A 51 6.87 8.28 -2.86
C LEU A 51 5.59 7.47 -2.66
N LEU A 52 4.72 7.44 -3.67
CA LEU A 52 3.56 6.58 -3.74
C LEU A 52 3.70 5.61 -4.91
N ILE A 53 3.75 4.31 -4.61
CA ILE A 53 3.72 3.23 -5.59
C ILE A 53 2.33 2.60 -5.54
N GLN A 54 1.58 2.67 -6.63
CA GLN A 54 0.19 2.20 -6.69
C GLN A 54 0.02 1.16 -7.79
N GLY A 55 -0.53 0.00 -7.45
CA GLY A 55 -1.02 -0.96 -8.43
C GLY A 55 -2.36 -0.48 -9.00
N MET A 56 -2.44 -0.26 -10.32
CA MET A 56 -3.61 0.36 -10.96
C MET A 56 -4.81 -0.58 -11.11
N ARG A 57 -4.60 -1.89 -10.92
CA ARG A 57 -5.66 -2.92 -10.92
C ARG A 57 -6.06 -3.34 -9.50
N ASP A 58 -5.75 -2.53 -8.49
CA ASP A 58 -6.16 -2.76 -7.09
C ASP A 58 -7.68 -3.00 -7.01
N PRO A 59 -8.14 -4.21 -6.62
CA PRO A 59 -9.57 -4.51 -6.52
C PRO A 59 -10.19 -3.98 -5.21
N ILE A 60 -9.37 -3.56 -4.24
CA ILE A 60 -9.82 -3.12 -2.91
C ILE A 60 -10.20 -1.65 -2.92
N ALA A 61 -9.57 -0.84 -3.78
CA ALA A 61 -9.82 0.59 -3.85
C ALA A 61 -9.67 1.16 -5.27
N ASN A 62 -10.38 2.25 -5.54
CA ASN A 62 -10.24 2.95 -6.81
C ASN A 62 -8.91 3.73 -6.85
N SER A 63 -7.95 3.16 -7.57
CA SER A 63 -6.61 3.74 -7.71
C SER A 63 -6.65 5.13 -8.33
N SER A 64 -7.44 5.35 -9.38
CA SER A 64 -7.50 6.64 -10.08
C SER A 64 -7.99 7.78 -9.17
N SER A 65 -9.06 7.54 -8.38
CA SER A 65 -9.57 8.55 -7.45
C SER A 65 -8.61 8.80 -6.29
N ARG A 66 -7.95 7.75 -5.77
CA ARG A 66 -6.89 7.88 -4.76
C ARG A 66 -5.74 8.76 -5.27
N LEU A 67 -5.23 8.47 -6.46
CA LEU A 67 -4.13 9.25 -7.04
C LEU A 67 -4.53 10.69 -7.31
N ALA A 68 -5.76 10.95 -7.77
CA ALA A 68 -6.27 12.32 -7.96
C ALA A 68 -6.28 13.10 -6.63
N MET A 69 -6.84 12.51 -5.56
CA MET A 69 -6.90 13.12 -4.23
C MET A 69 -5.50 13.39 -3.65
N VAL A 70 -4.56 12.46 -3.85
CA VAL A 70 -3.17 12.65 -3.39
C VAL A 70 -2.47 13.77 -4.16
N ARG A 71 -2.61 13.82 -5.50
CA ARG A 71 -2.04 14.87 -6.35
C ARG A 71 -2.57 16.26 -5.98
N GLU A 72 -3.85 16.35 -5.61
CA GLU A 72 -4.49 17.61 -5.24
C GLU A 72 -4.01 18.14 -3.89
N HIS A 73 -3.60 17.26 -2.97
CA HIS A 73 -3.38 17.62 -1.57
C HIS A 73 -1.95 17.39 -1.07
N CYS A 74 -1.01 16.92 -1.90
CA CYS A 74 0.37 16.66 -1.50
C CYS A 74 1.37 17.22 -2.54
N ASP A 75 1.94 18.39 -2.24
CA ASP A 75 2.82 19.12 -3.17
C ASP A 75 4.16 18.41 -3.47
N GLY A 76 4.59 17.48 -2.60
CA GLY A 76 5.86 16.74 -2.69
C GLY A 76 5.73 15.31 -3.22
N ILE A 77 4.58 14.93 -3.78
CA ILE A 77 4.31 13.54 -4.17
C ILE A 77 5.03 13.15 -5.47
N VAL A 78 5.71 12.01 -5.44
CA VAL A 78 6.20 11.29 -6.62
C VAL A 78 5.40 10.01 -6.75
N ILE A 79 4.68 9.86 -7.86
CA ILE A 79 3.77 8.74 -8.10
C ILE A 79 4.38 7.78 -9.11
N LYS A 80 4.35 6.49 -8.79
CA LYS A 80 4.73 5.38 -9.67
C LYS A 80 3.53 4.45 -9.81
N GLU A 81 2.91 4.48 -10.99
CA GLU A 81 1.78 3.63 -11.33
C GLU A 81 2.29 2.31 -11.90
N ILE A 82 1.88 1.19 -11.31
CA ILE A 82 2.29 -0.16 -11.68
C ILE A 82 1.07 -0.90 -12.21
N ASP A 83 1.23 -1.64 -13.30
CA ASP A 83 0.17 -2.49 -13.85
C ASP A 83 0.01 -3.78 -13.03
N ALA A 84 -0.46 -3.63 -11.78
CA ALA A 84 -0.53 -4.67 -10.76
C ALA A 84 -1.79 -4.52 -9.89
N GLY A 85 -2.09 -5.55 -9.10
CA GLY A 85 -3.15 -5.54 -8.09
C GLY A 85 -2.79 -4.76 -6.82
N HIS A 86 -3.43 -5.12 -5.70
CA HIS A 86 -3.32 -4.41 -4.42
C HIS A 86 -1.88 -4.38 -3.85
N CYS A 87 -1.15 -5.49 -3.97
CA CYS A 87 0.23 -5.62 -3.47
C CYS A 87 1.24 -5.64 -4.64
N PRO A 88 1.54 -4.49 -5.28
CA PRO A 88 2.44 -4.45 -6.43
C PRO A 88 3.87 -4.92 -6.11
N HIS A 89 4.30 -4.79 -4.85
CA HIS A 89 5.61 -5.22 -4.37
C HIS A 89 5.77 -6.74 -4.36
N ASP A 90 4.69 -7.48 -4.08
CA ASP A 90 4.71 -8.95 -4.12
C ASP A 90 4.50 -9.48 -5.54
N GLU A 91 3.65 -8.80 -6.33
CA GLU A 91 3.35 -9.21 -7.70
C GLU A 91 4.50 -8.92 -8.67
N HIS A 92 5.13 -7.75 -8.56
CA HIS A 92 6.22 -7.28 -9.44
C HIS A 92 7.41 -6.73 -8.65
N PRO A 93 8.06 -7.54 -7.79
CA PRO A 93 9.22 -7.10 -7.00
C PRO A 93 10.37 -6.61 -7.89
N GLU A 94 10.53 -7.15 -9.09
CA GLU A 94 11.53 -6.74 -10.08
C GLU A 94 11.31 -5.31 -10.61
N ILE A 95 10.09 -4.78 -10.51
CA ILE A 95 9.74 -3.41 -10.88
C ILE A 95 9.76 -2.51 -9.64
N VAL A 96 9.18 -2.98 -8.53
CA VAL A 96 9.01 -2.16 -7.31
C VAL A 96 10.32 -1.97 -6.55
N ASN A 97 11.15 -3.00 -6.41
CA ASN A 97 12.37 -2.90 -5.60
C ASN A 97 13.36 -1.87 -6.16
N PRO A 98 13.64 -1.81 -7.48
CA PRO A 98 14.52 -0.76 -8.03
C PRO A 98 13.99 0.65 -7.80
N ILE A 99 12.67 0.88 -7.88
CA ILE A 99 12.05 2.18 -7.60
C ILE A 99 12.34 2.61 -6.16
N ILE A 100 12.20 1.69 -5.19
CA ILE A 100 12.49 1.97 -3.79
C ILE A 100 13.99 2.23 -3.61
N CYS A 101 14.86 1.41 -4.22
CA CYS A 101 16.32 1.58 -4.13
C CYS A 101 16.79 2.93 -4.72
N GLU A 102 16.24 3.35 -5.86
CA GLU A 102 16.53 4.66 -6.46
C GLU A 102 16.04 5.81 -5.58
N TRP A 103 14.90 5.64 -4.92
CA TRP A 103 14.33 6.66 -4.05
C TRP A 103 15.14 6.93 -2.78
N ILE A 104 15.70 5.88 -2.19
CA ILE A 104 16.45 5.99 -0.92
C ILE A 104 17.92 6.38 -1.11
N ALA A 105 18.44 6.31 -2.35
CA ALA A 105 19.82 6.62 -2.68
C ALA A 105 20.10 8.13 -2.66
#